data_AF-A0A960Y7Z3-F1
#
_entry.id   AF-A0A960Y7Z3-F1
#
_cell.length_a   1.000
_cell.length_b   1.000
_cell.length_c   1.000
_cell.angle_alpha   90.00
_cell.angle_beta   90.00
_cell.angle_gamma   90.00
#
_symmetry.space_group_name_H-M   'P 1'
#
loop_
_entity.id
_entity.type
_entity.pdbx_description
1 polymer ?
#
loop_
_entity_poly.entity_id
_entity_poly.type
_entity_poly.pdbx_seq_one_letter_code
_entity_poly.pdbx_strand_id
1 'polypeptide(L)'
;MPRRPDRYEEELVTPQRTWLRHMLLLFFGGLLVAVEMKVVDIYTAHKEAEIAAMTAPAPEPPERAKMLRGEIERGVSVIGSFVDAGIPNDQANSVIAALRREGTFDFTTCRPGDRFYAQVTDSGKLTRFAYIINRLTHYNVQLNTEGTLVAERVVLPTDKTELVITGAIESSFYKSILDMGELTKLAANVVRFFEYDIDFVQEVRKGDTYRIFLERITFQDEVVDYGRIFAAEYKGEETGRGFAAIGLTTNTKNGAATTTRRASR
;
A
#
# COMPACT_ATOMS: atom_id res chain seq x y z
N MET A 1 100.37 51.38 25.93
CA MET A 1 100.54 51.15 24.47
C MET A 1 100.90 49.68 24.25
N PRO A 2 100.62 49.08 23.08
CA PRO A 2 99.64 49.41 22.03
C PRO A 2 98.49 48.35 22.09
N ARG A 3 97.72 47.92 21.07
CA ARG A 3 97.43 48.35 19.68
C ARG A 3 95.98 47.93 19.30
N ARG A 4 95.48 48.43 18.18
CA ARG A 4 94.34 47.91 17.36
C ARG A 4 94.89 47.03 16.20
N PRO A 5 94.12 46.29 15.35
CA PRO A 5 92.73 46.60 14.94
C PRO A 5 91.72 45.45 14.72
N ASP A 6 90.44 45.86 14.69
CA ASP A 6 89.35 45.55 13.75
C ASP A 6 89.40 44.26 12.89
N ARG A 7 88.41 43.37 13.05
CA ARG A 7 87.23 43.28 12.15
C ARG A 7 86.19 42.26 12.63
N TYR A 8 84.92 42.58 12.40
CA TYR A 8 83.83 41.62 12.36
C TYR A 8 83.60 41.24 10.88
N GLU A 9 83.43 39.96 10.58
CA GLU A 9 82.65 39.50 9.44
C GLU A 9 81.55 38.57 9.96
N GLU A 10 80.31 38.88 9.62
CA GLU A 10 79.13 38.14 10.02
C GLU A 10 78.95 36.93 9.10
N GLU A 11 79.01 35.71 9.64
CA GLU A 11 78.47 34.55 8.93
C GLU A 11 77.00 34.35 9.34
N LEU A 12 76.10 34.91 8.52
CA LEU A 12 74.64 34.88 8.70
C LEU A 12 74.06 33.46 8.53
N VAL A 13 74.28 32.59 9.50
CA VAL A 13 73.62 31.28 9.58
C VAL A 13 72.16 31.48 10.00
N THR A 14 71.27 31.53 9.02
CA THR A 14 69.83 31.75 9.23
C THR A 14 69.20 30.66 10.13
N PRO A 15 68.61 31.01 11.29
CA PRO A 15 68.13 30.02 12.28
C PRO A 15 66.79 29.36 11.93
N GLN A 16 66.27 29.54 10.71
CA GLN A 16 64.87 29.29 10.38
C GLN A 16 64.56 27.86 9.89
N ARG A 17 65.56 26.96 9.81
CA ARG A 17 65.38 25.58 9.28
C ARG A 17 65.42 24.44 10.32
N THR A 18 65.77 24.69 11.57
CA THR A 18 65.84 23.65 12.63
C THR A 18 64.50 23.40 13.31
N TRP A 19 63.71 24.45 13.55
CA TRP A 19 62.39 24.36 14.22
C TRP A 19 61.38 23.52 13.40
N LEU A 20 61.36 23.67 12.06
CA LEU A 20 60.50 22.85 11.19
C LEU A 20 60.81 21.35 11.27
N ARG A 21 62.08 20.95 11.44
CA ARG A 21 62.46 19.54 11.56
C ARG A 21 61.93 18.89 12.84
N HIS A 22 61.92 19.63 13.96
CA HIS A 22 61.42 19.15 15.24
C HIS A 22 59.88 19.13 15.29
N MET A 23 59.21 20.14 14.69
CA MET A 23 57.75 20.10 14.52
C MET A 23 57.28 18.92 13.65
N LEU A 24 58.00 18.61 12.56
CA LEU A 24 57.65 17.47 11.70
C LEU A 24 57.73 16.14 12.46
N LEU A 25 58.80 15.93 13.25
CA LEU A 25 58.99 14.68 14.00
C LEU A 25 57.90 14.46 15.06
N LEU A 26 57.44 15.52 15.74
CA LEU A 26 56.32 15.42 16.68
C LEU A 26 55.00 15.13 15.96
N PHE A 27 54.76 15.72 14.78
CA PHE A 27 53.58 15.43 13.96
C PHE A 27 53.57 14.00 13.41
N PHE A 28 54.69 13.52 12.87
CA PHE A 28 54.80 12.15 12.37
C PHE A 28 54.74 11.11 13.50
N GLY A 29 55.35 11.38 14.66
CA GLY A 29 55.24 10.51 15.84
C GLY A 29 53.80 10.43 16.38
N GLY A 30 53.12 11.57 16.53
CA GLY A 30 51.71 11.61 16.95
C GLY A 30 50.77 10.94 15.95
N LEU A 31 51.02 11.11 14.65
CA LEU A 31 50.25 10.44 13.60
C LEU A 31 50.47 8.92 13.59
N LEU A 32 51.72 8.46 13.78
CA LEU A 32 52.05 7.04 13.85
C LEU A 32 51.34 6.36 15.04
N VAL A 33 51.43 6.96 16.23
CA VAL A 33 50.74 6.45 17.44
C VAL A 33 49.21 6.47 17.26
N ALA A 34 48.65 7.50 16.61
CA ALA A 34 47.22 7.54 16.31
C ALA A 34 46.77 6.48 15.29
N VAL A 35 47.64 6.11 14.35
CA VAL A 35 47.41 4.99 13.41
C VAL A 35 47.51 3.66 14.15
N GLU A 36 48.52 3.46 14.99
CA GLU A 36 48.67 2.24 15.80
C GLU A 36 47.47 2.02 16.75
N MET A 37 47.01 3.07 17.45
CA MET A 37 45.80 2.98 18.28
C MET A 37 44.56 2.60 17.45
N LYS A 38 44.34 3.23 16.29
CA LYS A 38 43.23 2.84 15.39
C LYS A 38 43.34 1.41 14.88
N VAL A 39 44.54 0.91 14.60
CA VAL A 39 44.76 -0.48 14.17
C VAL A 39 44.44 -1.44 15.32
N VAL A 40 44.80 -1.09 16.56
CA VAL A 40 44.42 -1.85 17.76
C VAL A 40 42.90 -1.84 17.96
N ASP A 41 42.24 -0.69 17.88
CA ASP A 41 40.78 -0.56 18.04
C ASP A 41 40.00 -1.36 16.96
N ILE A 42 40.49 -1.35 15.71
CA ILE A 42 39.93 -2.15 14.62
C ILE A 42 40.15 -3.65 14.89
N TYR A 43 41.33 -4.03 15.36
CA TYR A 43 41.66 -5.43 15.67
C TYR A 43 40.87 -5.99 16.87
N THR A 44 40.69 -5.19 17.93
CA THR A 44 39.84 -5.57 19.07
C THR A 44 38.38 -5.67 18.67
N ALA A 45 37.83 -4.70 17.94
CA ALA A 45 36.45 -4.74 17.45
C ALA A 45 36.19 -5.96 16.54
N HIS A 46 37.13 -6.31 15.65
CA HIS A 46 37.02 -7.54 14.85
C HIS A 46 37.05 -8.80 15.71
N LYS A 47 37.92 -8.86 16.72
CA LYS A 47 38.05 -10.03 17.61
C LYS A 47 36.86 -10.18 18.55
N GLU A 48 36.29 -9.09 19.04
CA GLU A 48 35.04 -9.07 19.80
C GLU A 48 33.86 -9.52 18.94
N ALA A 49 33.77 -9.07 17.68
CA ALA A 49 32.76 -9.54 16.73
C ALA A 49 32.92 -11.03 16.38
N GLU A 50 34.14 -11.53 16.23
CA GLU A 50 34.43 -12.95 16.00
C GLU A 50 34.04 -13.81 17.21
N ILE A 51 34.42 -13.40 18.42
CA ILE A 51 33.99 -14.08 19.66
C ILE A 51 32.47 -14.02 19.82
N ALA A 52 31.83 -12.88 19.54
CA ALA A 52 30.37 -12.75 19.58
C ALA A 52 29.69 -13.69 18.56
N ALA A 53 30.22 -13.83 17.35
CA ALA A 53 29.71 -14.75 16.34
C ALA A 53 29.93 -16.23 16.71
N MET A 54 31.04 -16.57 17.39
CA MET A 54 31.32 -17.92 17.88
C MET A 54 30.53 -18.31 19.14
N THR A 55 30.11 -17.33 19.94
CA THR A 55 29.36 -17.54 21.19
C THR A 55 27.86 -17.32 21.02
N ALA A 56 27.43 -16.70 19.92
CA ALA A 56 26.02 -16.64 19.54
C ALA A 56 25.49 -18.07 19.34
N PRO A 57 24.31 -18.41 19.89
CA PRO A 57 23.66 -19.67 19.56
C PRO A 57 23.43 -19.70 18.04
N ALA A 58 23.75 -20.83 17.41
CA ALA A 58 23.48 -21.03 15.99
C ALA A 58 22.00 -20.69 15.71
N PRO A 59 21.68 -19.97 14.62
CA PRO A 59 20.32 -19.54 14.34
C PRO A 59 19.41 -20.76 14.32
N GLU A 60 18.43 -20.78 15.22
CA GLU A 60 17.51 -21.92 15.34
C GLU A 60 16.86 -22.17 13.97
N PRO A 61 16.74 -23.45 13.53
CA PRO A 61 16.09 -23.77 12.27
C PRO A 61 14.71 -23.08 12.22
N PRO A 62 14.35 -22.40 11.11
CA PRO A 62 13.15 -21.58 11.07
C PRO A 62 11.94 -22.43 11.43
N GLU A 63 11.29 -22.03 12.52
CA GLU A 63 10.16 -22.75 13.10
C GLU A 63 9.08 -22.95 12.03
N ARG A 64 8.53 -24.17 11.95
CA ARG A 64 7.51 -24.45 10.94
C ARG A 64 6.28 -23.60 11.25
N ALA A 65 5.71 -23.01 10.20
CA ALA A 65 4.50 -22.20 10.30
C ALA A 65 3.37 -22.84 9.50
N LYS A 66 2.23 -23.04 10.17
CA LYS A 66 0.97 -23.47 9.56
C LYS A 66 0.23 -22.25 9.03
N MET A 67 -0.26 -22.35 7.79
CA MET A 67 -1.22 -21.40 7.24
C MET A 67 -2.63 -21.77 7.70
N LEU A 68 -3.26 -20.88 8.47
CA LEU A 68 -4.67 -20.92 8.84
C LEU A 68 -5.46 -20.00 7.90
N ARG A 69 -6.72 -20.34 7.67
CA ARG A 69 -7.65 -19.61 6.80
C ARG A 69 -9.01 -19.59 7.48
N GLY A 70 -9.70 -18.46 7.43
CA GLY A 70 -11.05 -18.34 7.97
C GLY A 70 -11.81 -17.17 7.35
N GLU A 71 -13.08 -17.08 7.71
CA GLU A 71 -13.97 -16.00 7.31
C GLU A 71 -14.65 -15.42 8.56
N ILE A 72 -15.08 -14.16 8.52
CA ILE A 72 -15.86 -13.58 9.61
C ILE A 72 -17.25 -14.18 9.57
N GLU A 73 -17.64 -14.86 10.65
CA GLU A 73 -18.91 -15.57 10.72
C GLU A 73 -20.07 -14.65 11.15
N ARG A 74 -21.28 -14.96 10.68
CA ARG A 74 -22.48 -14.20 11.03
C ARG A 74 -22.87 -14.47 12.48
N GLY A 75 -22.83 -13.43 13.31
CA GLY A 75 -23.25 -13.50 14.72
C GLY A 75 -22.13 -13.88 15.70
N VAL A 76 -20.93 -14.19 15.18
CA VAL A 76 -19.71 -14.39 15.98
C VAL A 76 -18.95 -13.06 16.06
N SER A 77 -18.18 -12.85 17.12
CA SER A 77 -17.27 -11.70 17.19
C SER A 77 -16.06 -11.90 16.28
N VAL A 78 -15.43 -10.82 15.80
CA VAL A 78 -14.22 -10.90 14.96
C VAL A 78 -13.10 -11.72 15.62
N ILE A 79 -12.92 -11.58 16.95
CA ILE A 79 -11.97 -12.39 17.73
C ILE A 79 -12.40 -13.86 17.76
N GLY A 80 -13.69 -14.13 17.93
CA GLY A 80 -14.24 -15.50 17.90
C GLY A 80 -13.89 -16.20 16.60
N SER A 81 -14.21 -15.60 15.45
CA SER A 81 -13.86 -16.18 14.13
C SER A 81 -12.35 -16.43 13.96
N PHE A 82 -11.48 -15.58 14.52
CA PHE A 82 -10.02 -15.83 14.51
C PHE A 82 -9.64 -17.06 15.35
N VAL A 83 -10.23 -17.21 16.53
CA VAL A 83 -10.00 -18.35 17.44
C VAL A 83 -10.58 -19.64 16.87
N ASP A 84 -11.76 -19.60 16.27
CA ASP A 84 -12.43 -20.74 15.64
C ASP A 84 -11.63 -21.27 14.43
N ALA A 85 -10.93 -20.38 13.71
CA ALA A 85 -9.95 -20.75 12.67
C ALA A 85 -8.62 -21.32 13.21
N GLY A 86 -8.46 -21.41 14.53
CA GLY A 86 -7.31 -22.01 15.22
C GLY A 86 -6.19 -21.03 15.59
N ILE A 87 -6.42 -19.71 15.55
CA ILE A 87 -5.43 -18.73 16.02
C ILE A 87 -5.52 -18.67 17.56
N PRO A 88 -4.41 -18.83 18.32
CA PRO A 88 -4.44 -18.72 19.78
C PRO A 88 -5.01 -17.38 20.25
N ASN A 89 -5.82 -17.41 21.32
CA ASN A 89 -6.62 -16.27 21.74
C ASN A 89 -5.78 -15.03 22.12
N ASP A 90 -4.60 -15.22 22.73
CA ASP A 90 -3.64 -14.16 23.01
C ASP A 90 -3.10 -13.51 21.73
N GLN A 91 -2.80 -14.32 20.70
CA GLN A 91 -2.37 -13.84 19.39
C GLN A 91 -3.51 -13.13 18.65
N ALA A 92 -4.73 -13.66 18.71
CA ALA A 92 -5.92 -13.01 18.13
C ALA A 92 -6.19 -11.63 18.77
N ASN A 93 -6.08 -11.51 20.09
CA ASN A 93 -6.15 -10.22 20.79
C ASN A 93 -5.02 -9.27 20.36
N SER A 94 -3.80 -9.80 20.18
CA SER A 94 -2.64 -9.02 19.71
C SER A 94 -2.82 -8.48 18.28
N VAL A 95 -3.47 -9.25 17.38
CA VAL A 95 -3.88 -8.80 16.05
C VAL A 95 -4.88 -7.65 16.13
N ILE A 96 -5.93 -7.77 16.95
CA ILE A 96 -6.90 -6.68 17.15
C ILE A 96 -6.22 -5.43 17.70
N ALA A 97 -5.31 -5.58 18.67
CA ALA A 97 -4.56 -4.45 19.22
C ALA A 97 -3.68 -3.76 18.16
N ALA A 98 -3.01 -4.53 17.29
CA ALA A 98 -2.22 -3.99 16.19
C ALA A 98 -3.11 -3.26 15.15
N LEU A 99 -4.23 -3.85 14.74
CA LEU A 99 -5.18 -3.28 13.78
C LEU A 99 -5.87 -2.00 14.30
N ARG A 100 -6.15 -1.92 15.61
CA ARG A 100 -6.70 -0.71 16.25
C ARG A 100 -5.68 0.41 16.42
N ARG A 101 -4.38 0.09 16.45
CA ARG A 101 -3.32 1.09 16.68
C ARG A 101 -3.38 2.17 15.60
N GLU A 102 -3.30 3.42 16.05
CA GLU A 102 -3.34 4.63 15.20
C GLU A 102 -4.58 4.73 14.29
N GLY A 103 -5.66 4.00 14.60
CA GLY A 103 -6.89 3.97 13.79
C GLY A 103 -6.71 3.31 12.43
N THR A 104 -5.70 2.42 12.28
CA THR A 104 -5.36 1.77 11.01
C THR A 104 -6.57 1.08 10.38
N PHE A 105 -7.31 0.29 11.18
CA PHE A 105 -8.49 -0.46 10.74
C PHE A 105 -9.76 -0.12 11.55
N ASP A 106 -10.86 0.15 10.84
CA ASP A 106 -12.18 0.37 11.42
C ASP A 106 -13.00 -0.92 11.44
N PHE A 107 -13.16 -1.50 12.64
CA PHE A 107 -13.93 -2.72 12.87
C PHE A 107 -15.43 -2.60 12.62
N THR A 108 -15.99 -1.39 12.48
CA THR A 108 -17.39 -1.22 12.03
C THR A 108 -17.57 -1.55 10.55
N THR A 109 -16.47 -1.61 9.78
CA THR A 109 -16.49 -1.99 8.37
C THR A 109 -16.44 -3.51 8.13
N CYS A 110 -16.14 -4.31 9.16
CA CYS A 110 -16.16 -5.78 9.10
C CYS A 110 -17.53 -6.31 8.68
N ARG A 111 -17.55 -7.27 7.76
CA ARG A 111 -18.77 -7.93 7.27
C ARG A 111 -18.66 -9.45 7.37
N PRO A 112 -19.76 -10.17 7.63
CA PRO A 112 -19.78 -11.62 7.48
C PRO A 112 -19.37 -12.02 6.06
N GLY A 113 -18.44 -12.96 5.95
CA GLY A 113 -17.80 -13.37 4.68
C GLY A 113 -16.54 -12.59 4.29
N ASP A 114 -16.13 -11.57 5.06
CA ASP A 114 -14.76 -11.04 4.96
C ASP A 114 -13.76 -12.15 5.31
N ARG A 115 -12.66 -12.27 4.56
CA ARG A 115 -11.75 -13.41 4.67
C ARG A 115 -10.43 -13.03 5.32
N PHE A 116 -9.83 -13.94 6.08
CA PHE A 116 -8.51 -13.73 6.66
C PHE A 116 -7.60 -14.96 6.56
N TYR A 117 -6.30 -14.68 6.65
CA TYR A 117 -5.21 -15.66 6.61
C TYR A 117 -4.27 -15.39 7.77
N ALA A 118 -3.74 -16.44 8.39
CA ALA A 118 -2.76 -16.33 9.47
C ALA A 118 -1.65 -17.35 9.29
N GLN A 119 -0.40 -16.94 9.54
CA GLN A 119 0.73 -17.85 9.71
C GLN A 119 1.04 -17.93 11.20
N VAL A 120 0.85 -19.12 11.76
CA VAL A 120 1.09 -19.43 13.17
C VAL A 120 2.14 -20.53 13.23
N THR A 121 3.18 -20.35 14.04
CA THR A 121 4.24 -21.35 14.22
C THR A 121 3.78 -22.55 15.05
N ASP A 122 4.55 -23.63 15.06
CA ASP A 122 4.25 -24.83 15.87
C ASP A 122 4.14 -24.53 17.39
N SER A 123 4.85 -23.53 17.91
CA SER A 123 4.72 -22.98 19.28
C SER A 123 3.48 -22.11 19.51
N GLY A 124 2.68 -21.86 18.47
CA GLY A 124 1.48 -21.01 18.54
C GLY A 124 1.73 -19.52 18.31
N LYS A 125 2.96 -19.08 18.01
CA LYS A 125 3.27 -17.66 17.78
C LYS A 125 2.82 -17.21 16.39
N LEU A 126 2.11 -16.09 16.32
CA LEU A 126 1.72 -15.48 15.05
C LEU A 126 2.91 -14.73 14.43
N THR A 127 3.19 -14.99 13.15
CA THR A 127 4.24 -14.28 12.39
C THR A 127 3.67 -13.34 11.33
N ARG A 128 2.54 -13.72 10.71
CA ARG A 128 1.81 -12.91 9.73
C ARG A 128 0.31 -13.11 9.88
N PHE A 129 -0.46 -12.06 9.64
CA PHE A 129 -1.90 -12.10 9.49
C PHE A 129 -2.33 -11.15 8.37
N ALA A 130 -3.36 -11.52 7.60
CA ALA A 130 -3.89 -10.70 6.52
C ALA A 130 -5.43 -10.73 6.54
N TYR A 131 -6.06 -9.56 6.62
CA TYR A 131 -7.52 -9.37 6.55
C TYR A 131 -7.92 -8.78 5.20
N ILE A 132 -8.77 -9.48 4.46
CA ILE A 132 -9.15 -9.14 3.09
C ILE A 132 -10.56 -8.56 3.08
N ILE A 133 -10.69 -7.23 2.97
CA ILE A 133 -12.00 -6.56 2.79
C ILE A 133 -12.53 -6.79 1.37
N ASN A 134 -11.65 -6.65 0.36
CA ASN A 134 -12.01 -6.81 -1.04
C ASN A 134 -10.77 -7.15 -1.88
N ARG A 135 -10.93 -7.26 -3.21
CA ARG A 135 -9.84 -7.62 -4.13
C ARG A 135 -8.65 -6.64 -4.10
N LEU A 136 -8.86 -5.39 -3.70
CA LEU A 136 -7.89 -4.29 -3.81
C LEU A 136 -7.39 -3.77 -2.47
N THR A 137 -8.18 -3.89 -1.41
CA THR A 137 -7.82 -3.43 -0.06
C THR A 137 -7.75 -4.61 0.91
N HIS A 138 -6.58 -4.77 1.53
CA HIS A 138 -6.37 -5.69 2.62
C HIS A 138 -5.49 -5.06 3.71
N TYR A 139 -5.44 -5.71 4.86
CA TYR A 139 -4.69 -5.26 6.02
C TYR A 139 -3.73 -6.35 6.45
N ASN A 140 -2.44 -6.06 6.43
CA ASN A 140 -1.40 -6.97 6.87
C ASN A 140 -0.98 -6.63 8.29
N VAL A 141 -0.79 -7.65 9.13
CA VAL A 141 -0.21 -7.53 10.47
C VAL A 141 0.99 -8.46 10.53
N GLN A 142 2.16 -7.91 10.84
CA GLN A 142 3.44 -8.63 10.85
C GLN A 142 4.32 -8.14 12.00
N LEU A 143 5.28 -8.96 12.41
CA LEU A 143 6.29 -8.54 13.39
C LEU A 143 7.26 -7.54 12.73
N ASN A 144 7.50 -6.40 13.40
CA ASN A 144 8.59 -5.50 13.06
C ASN A 144 9.95 -6.06 13.55
N THR A 145 11.04 -5.36 13.27
CA THR A 145 12.41 -5.72 13.72
C THR A 145 12.58 -5.77 15.25
N GLU A 146 11.65 -5.18 16.00
CA GLU A 146 11.64 -5.15 17.47
C GLU A 146 10.74 -6.24 18.08
N GLY A 147 10.14 -7.10 17.23
CA GLY A 147 9.25 -8.18 17.68
C GLY A 147 7.84 -7.73 18.05
N THR A 148 7.43 -6.51 17.69
CA THR A 148 6.08 -5.99 17.90
C THR A 148 5.21 -6.20 16.66
N LEU A 149 3.97 -6.65 16.82
CA LEU A 149 3.00 -6.71 15.72
C LEU A 149 2.57 -5.30 15.29
N VAL A 150 2.84 -4.95 14.04
CA VAL A 150 2.45 -3.70 13.38
C VAL A 150 1.44 -4.01 12.27
N ALA A 151 0.41 -3.17 12.15
CA ALA A 151 -0.60 -3.27 11.10
C ALA A 151 -0.30 -2.27 9.98
N GLU A 152 -0.54 -2.67 8.73
CA GLU A 152 -0.42 -1.85 7.53
C GLU A 152 -1.68 -2.03 6.67
N ARG A 153 -2.24 -0.92 6.19
CA ARG A 153 -3.27 -0.95 5.15
C ARG A 153 -2.60 -1.03 3.78
N VAL A 154 -2.77 -2.16 3.10
CA VAL A 154 -2.30 -2.34 1.73
C VAL A 154 -3.46 -2.11 0.76
N VAL A 155 -3.27 -1.13 -0.13
CA VAL A 155 -4.12 -0.89 -1.30
C VAL A 155 -3.32 -1.26 -2.53
N LEU A 156 -3.79 -2.23 -3.30
CA LEU A 156 -3.14 -2.62 -4.55
C LEU A 156 -3.18 -1.46 -5.56
N PRO A 157 -2.08 -1.21 -6.31
CA PRO A 157 -2.04 -0.12 -7.27
C PRO A 157 -3.00 -0.41 -8.43
N THR A 158 -3.99 0.46 -8.63
CA THR A 158 -4.95 0.34 -9.74
C THR A 158 -4.79 1.46 -10.74
N ASP A 159 -4.87 1.13 -12.02
CA ASP A 159 -5.01 2.11 -13.08
C ASP A 159 -6.46 2.59 -13.19
N LYS A 160 -6.63 3.85 -13.56
CA LYS A 160 -7.94 4.46 -13.85
C LYS A 160 -7.93 5.04 -15.25
N THR A 161 -8.95 4.71 -16.03
CA THR A 161 -9.08 5.18 -17.41
C THR A 161 -10.49 5.66 -17.67
N GLU A 162 -10.63 6.90 -18.14
CA GLU A 162 -11.90 7.41 -18.65
C GLU A 162 -12.16 6.83 -20.04
N LEU A 163 -13.32 6.22 -20.26
CA LEU A 163 -13.67 5.61 -21.54
C LEU A 163 -15.18 5.60 -21.79
N VAL A 164 -15.55 5.42 -23.07
CA VAL A 164 -16.94 5.28 -23.50
C VAL A 164 -17.22 3.83 -23.89
N ILE A 165 -18.15 3.19 -23.19
CA ILE A 165 -18.70 1.88 -23.57
C ILE A 165 -19.96 2.10 -24.39
N THR A 166 -20.09 1.41 -25.52
CA THR A 166 -21.26 1.48 -26.40
C THR A 166 -21.72 0.08 -26.77
N GLY A 167 -23.02 -0.18 -26.75
CA GLY A 167 -23.55 -1.50 -27.11
C GLY A 167 -24.99 -1.45 -27.60
N ALA A 168 -25.43 -2.60 -28.12
CA ALA A 168 -26.81 -2.89 -28.48
C ALA A 168 -27.31 -4.06 -27.63
N ILE A 169 -28.60 -4.07 -27.32
CA ILE A 169 -29.23 -5.08 -26.48
C ILE A 169 -29.79 -6.18 -27.38
N GLU A 170 -29.36 -7.42 -27.15
CA GLU A 170 -29.88 -8.60 -27.84
C GLU A 170 -30.90 -9.39 -27.00
N SER A 171 -30.84 -9.26 -25.67
CA SER A 171 -31.70 -10.01 -24.73
C SER A 171 -31.98 -9.26 -23.44
N SER A 172 -30.95 -8.75 -22.76
CA SER A 172 -31.10 -7.82 -21.64
C SER A 172 -29.89 -6.89 -21.52
N PHE A 173 -30.08 -5.72 -20.90
CA PHE A 173 -29.00 -4.77 -20.66
C PHE A 173 -27.87 -5.37 -19.79
N TYR A 174 -28.23 -6.12 -18.74
CA TYR A 174 -27.25 -6.82 -17.91
C TYR A 174 -26.40 -7.82 -18.70
N LYS A 175 -27.03 -8.57 -19.62
CA LYS A 175 -26.32 -9.53 -20.47
C LYS A 175 -25.44 -8.84 -21.51
N SER A 176 -25.90 -7.76 -22.14
CA SER A 176 -25.07 -7.02 -23.11
C SER A 176 -23.82 -6.40 -22.46
N ILE A 177 -23.91 -5.95 -21.21
CA ILE A 177 -22.75 -5.49 -20.42
C ILE A 177 -21.79 -6.67 -20.15
N LEU A 178 -22.30 -7.80 -19.65
CA LEU A 178 -21.47 -8.98 -19.34
C LEU A 178 -20.80 -9.59 -20.58
N ASP A 179 -21.50 -9.65 -21.71
CA ASP A 179 -20.99 -10.22 -22.96
C ASP A 179 -19.85 -9.38 -23.59
N MET A 180 -19.68 -8.12 -23.17
CA MET A 180 -18.52 -7.28 -23.52
C MET A 180 -17.31 -7.47 -22.58
N GLY A 181 -17.40 -8.36 -21.57
CA GLY A 181 -16.34 -8.56 -20.57
C GLY A 181 -16.39 -7.61 -19.37
N GLU A 182 -17.45 -6.82 -19.24
CA GLU A 182 -17.65 -5.90 -18.10
C GLU A 182 -18.28 -6.60 -16.90
N LEU A 183 -18.04 -6.06 -15.69
CA LEU A 183 -18.67 -6.60 -14.48
C LEU A 183 -20.14 -6.17 -14.42
N THR A 184 -21.02 -7.06 -13.93
CA THR A 184 -22.45 -6.76 -13.67
C THR A 184 -22.67 -5.56 -12.74
N LYS A 185 -21.67 -5.19 -11.94
CA LYS A 185 -21.65 -3.95 -11.14
C LYS A 185 -21.85 -2.70 -12.01
N LEU A 186 -21.32 -2.64 -13.23
CA LEU A 186 -21.56 -1.52 -14.14
C LEU A 186 -23.04 -1.40 -14.52
N ALA A 187 -23.66 -2.52 -14.93
CA ALA A 187 -25.08 -2.53 -15.28
C ALA A 187 -25.94 -2.04 -14.10
N ALA A 188 -25.69 -2.57 -12.89
CA ALA A 188 -26.36 -2.13 -11.68
C ALA A 188 -26.11 -0.64 -11.34
N ASN A 189 -24.91 -0.12 -11.60
CA ASN A 189 -24.59 1.30 -11.43
C ASN A 189 -25.37 2.18 -12.42
N VAL A 190 -25.47 1.78 -13.69
CA VAL A 190 -26.19 2.53 -14.74
C VAL A 190 -27.70 2.49 -14.54
N VAL A 191 -28.28 1.34 -14.16
CA VAL A 191 -29.72 1.23 -13.87
C VAL A 191 -30.12 2.24 -12.79
N ARG A 192 -29.32 2.39 -11.71
CA ARG A 192 -29.56 3.40 -10.66
C ARG A 192 -29.55 4.86 -11.12
N PHE A 193 -28.97 5.19 -12.28
CA PHE A 193 -29.07 6.54 -12.87
C PHE A 193 -30.41 6.79 -13.59
N PHE A 194 -31.12 5.73 -13.98
CA PHE A 194 -32.32 5.77 -14.79
C PHE A 194 -33.56 5.17 -14.10
N GLU A 195 -33.47 4.80 -12.82
CA GLU A 195 -34.54 4.13 -12.03
C GLU A 195 -35.92 4.83 -12.08
N TYR A 196 -35.96 6.14 -12.34
CA TYR A 196 -37.21 6.91 -12.48
C TYR A 196 -37.68 7.11 -13.92
N ASP A 197 -36.81 6.81 -14.90
CA ASP A 197 -36.99 7.15 -16.31
C ASP A 197 -37.30 5.94 -17.20
N ILE A 198 -36.65 4.80 -16.92
CA ILE A 198 -36.67 3.58 -17.74
C ILE A 198 -36.76 2.35 -16.83
N ASP A 199 -37.75 1.48 -17.06
CA ASP A 199 -37.80 0.16 -16.44
C ASP A 199 -36.94 -0.84 -17.24
N PHE A 200 -35.74 -1.15 -16.73
CA PHE A 200 -34.79 -2.06 -17.39
C PHE A 200 -35.23 -3.54 -17.42
N VAL A 201 -36.33 -3.89 -16.76
CA VAL A 201 -36.92 -5.23 -16.78
C VAL A 201 -38.07 -5.30 -17.78
N GLN A 202 -38.91 -4.26 -17.87
CA GLN A 202 -40.13 -4.26 -18.68
C GLN A 202 -40.02 -3.51 -20.01
N GLU A 203 -39.28 -2.41 -20.06
CA GLU A 203 -39.23 -1.51 -21.23
C GLU A 203 -38.08 -1.81 -22.19
N VAL A 204 -37.04 -2.53 -21.76
CA VAL A 204 -35.89 -2.91 -22.61
C VAL A 204 -36.32 -3.85 -23.74
N ARG A 205 -35.88 -3.56 -24.96
CA ARG A 205 -36.12 -4.37 -26.17
C ARG A 205 -34.82 -4.80 -26.85
N LYS A 206 -34.93 -5.81 -27.71
CA LYS A 206 -33.85 -6.15 -28.64
C LYS A 206 -33.72 -5.04 -29.68
N GLY A 207 -32.48 -4.61 -29.95
CA GLY A 207 -32.16 -3.50 -30.85
C GLY A 207 -31.93 -2.17 -30.16
N ASP A 208 -32.37 -2.03 -28.90
CA ASP A 208 -32.10 -0.84 -28.09
C ASP A 208 -30.59 -0.64 -27.89
N THR A 209 -30.12 0.62 -27.85
CA THR A 209 -28.70 0.96 -27.79
C THR A 209 -28.37 1.86 -26.61
N TYR A 210 -27.13 1.79 -26.15
CA TYR A 210 -26.63 2.60 -25.05
C TYR A 210 -25.21 3.10 -25.27
N ARG A 211 -24.87 4.20 -24.58
CA ARG A 211 -23.52 4.77 -24.50
C ARG A 211 -23.27 5.22 -23.06
N ILE A 212 -22.15 4.82 -22.46
CA ILE A 212 -21.83 5.12 -21.06
C ILE A 212 -20.41 5.67 -21.02
N PHE A 213 -20.22 6.89 -20.51
CA PHE A 213 -18.92 7.52 -20.30
C PHE A 213 -18.55 7.45 -18.81
N LEU A 214 -17.45 6.77 -18.48
CA LEU A 214 -17.13 6.39 -17.09
C LEU A 214 -15.62 6.19 -16.83
N GLU A 215 -15.23 6.22 -15.56
CA GLU A 215 -13.94 5.75 -15.06
C GLU A 215 -13.94 4.22 -14.89
N ARG A 216 -13.19 3.49 -15.73
CA ARG A 216 -12.87 2.08 -15.49
C ARG A 216 -11.67 1.98 -14.55
N ILE A 217 -11.70 1.02 -13.62
CA ILE A 217 -10.60 0.73 -12.70
C ILE A 217 -10.08 -0.68 -12.99
N THR A 218 -8.78 -0.80 -13.31
CA THR A 218 -8.10 -2.05 -13.66
C THR A 218 -6.96 -2.38 -12.69
N PHE A 219 -6.68 -3.67 -12.56
CA PHE A 219 -5.51 -4.21 -11.85
C PHE A 219 -4.94 -5.37 -12.67
N GLN A 220 -3.67 -5.29 -13.08
CA GLN A 220 -3.03 -6.30 -13.94
C GLN A 220 -3.89 -6.63 -15.18
N ASP A 221 -4.31 -5.58 -15.90
CA ASP A 221 -5.18 -5.62 -17.08
C ASP A 221 -6.61 -6.19 -16.87
N GLU A 222 -6.94 -6.73 -15.69
CA GLU A 222 -8.31 -7.14 -15.35
C GLU A 222 -9.17 -5.97 -14.84
N VAL A 223 -10.44 -5.93 -15.24
CA VAL A 223 -11.42 -4.97 -14.69
C VAL A 223 -11.82 -5.38 -13.27
N VAL A 224 -11.54 -4.51 -12.30
CA VAL A 224 -11.76 -4.78 -10.88
C VAL A 224 -12.87 -3.93 -10.27
N ASP A 225 -13.06 -2.70 -10.77
CA ASP A 225 -14.17 -1.84 -10.35
C ASP A 225 -14.46 -0.73 -11.38
N TYR A 226 -15.46 0.09 -11.09
CA TYR A 226 -15.80 1.32 -11.80
C TYR A 226 -15.86 2.49 -10.83
N GLY A 227 -15.28 3.61 -11.24
CA GLY A 227 -15.36 4.86 -10.50
C GLY A 227 -16.62 5.65 -10.88
N ARG A 228 -16.40 6.91 -11.24
CA ARG A 228 -17.45 7.86 -11.64
C ARG A 228 -18.07 7.47 -12.99
N ILE A 229 -19.40 7.47 -13.08
CA ILE A 229 -20.11 7.52 -14.36
C ILE A 229 -20.41 8.98 -14.65
N PHE A 230 -19.81 9.53 -15.69
CA PHE A 230 -19.95 10.94 -16.07
C PHE A 230 -21.26 11.20 -16.83
N ALA A 231 -21.59 10.30 -17.76
CA ALA A 231 -22.82 10.33 -18.52
C ALA A 231 -23.25 8.92 -18.96
N ALA A 232 -24.55 8.73 -19.12
CA ALA A 232 -25.15 7.56 -19.75
C ALA A 232 -26.28 8.02 -20.69
N GLU A 233 -26.36 7.38 -21.85
CA GLU A 233 -27.39 7.56 -22.86
C GLU A 233 -28.04 6.20 -23.14
N TYR A 234 -29.36 6.18 -23.17
CA TYR A 234 -30.17 5.05 -23.62
C TYR A 234 -31.04 5.49 -24.80
N LYS A 235 -31.16 4.63 -25.80
CA LYS A 235 -32.10 4.78 -26.92
C LYS A 235 -32.82 3.47 -27.13
N GLY A 236 -34.08 3.43 -26.72
CA GLY A 236 -34.99 2.36 -27.10
C GLY A 236 -36.00 2.83 -28.13
N GLU A 237 -36.52 1.89 -28.92
CA GLU A 237 -37.52 2.20 -29.95
C GLU A 237 -38.84 2.65 -29.31
N GLU A 238 -39.31 1.92 -28.29
CA GLU A 238 -40.54 2.25 -27.54
C GLU A 238 -40.33 3.34 -26.47
N THR A 239 -39.17 3.35 -25.80
CA THR A 239 -38.88 4.30 -24.70
C THR A 239 -38.47 5.69 -25.17
N GLY A 240 -38.06 5.82 -26.44
CA GLY A 240 -37.32 6.97 -26.93
C GLY A 240 -35.94 7.10 -26.28
N ARG A 241 -35.48 8.35 -26.14
CA ARG A 241 -34.13 8.70 -25.68
C ARG A 241 -34.13 9.11 -24.20
N GLY A 242 -33.37 8.39 -23.39
CA GLY A 242 -33.01 8.77 -22.02
C GLY A 242 -31.57 9.26 -21.95
N PHE A 243 -31.32 10.33 -21.17
CA PHE A 243 -29.96 10.84 -20.95
C PHE A 243 -29.76 11.29 -19.50
N ALA A 244 -28.72 10.75 -18.87
CA ALA A 244 -28.30 11.11 -17.52
C ALA A 244 -26.83 11.54 -17.54
N ALA A 245 -26.50 12.61 -16.84
CA ALA A 245 -25.13 13.07 -16.63
C ALA A 245 -24.96 13.67 -15.24
N ILE A 246 -23.73 13.79 -14.77
CA ILE A 246 -23.46 14.44 -13.48
C ILE A 246 -23.93 15.90 -13.52
N GLY A 247 -24.95 16.20 -12.71
CA GLY A 247 -25.58 17.52 -12.61
C GLY A 247 -26.87 17.70 -13.44
N LEU A 248 -27.21 16.77 -14.34
CA LEU A 248 -28.37 16.87 -15.24
C LEU A 248 -28.99 15.48 -15.52
N THR A 249 -30.28 15.30 -15.25
CA THR A 249 -31.06 14.18 -15.79
C THR A 249 -32.18 14.72 -16.68
N THR A 250 -32.29 14.18 -17.90
CA THR A 250 -33.28 14.59 -18.90
C THR A 250 -33.91 13.37 -19.55
N ASN A 251 -35.23 13.29 -19.46
CA ASN A 251 -36.05 12.30 -20.16
C ASN A 251 -36.94 13.01 -21.18
N THR A 252 -37.08 12.41 -22.36
CA THR A 252 -37.89 12.94 -23.48
C THR A 252 -38.95 11.94 -23.94
N LYS A 253 -39.63 11.26 -23.00
CA LYS A 253 -40.73 10.31 -23.30
C LYS A 253 -41.92 10.89 -24.09
N ASN A 254 -41.99 12.21 -24.36
CA ASN A 254 -43.04 12.84 -25.20
C ASN A 254 -42.58 14.13 -25.91
N GLY A 255 -41.30 14.25 -26.32
CA GLY A 255 -40.80 15.41 -27.09
C GLY A 255 -40.63 16.72 -26.31
N ALA A 256 -41.11 16.81 -25.06
CA ALA A 256 -40.74 17.85 -24.10
C ALA A 256 -39.57 17.36 -23.24
N ALA A 257 -38.49 18.13 -23.18
CA ALA A 257 -37.34 17.84 -22.32
C ALA A 257 -37.55 18.43 -20.92
N THR A 258 -37.80 17.58 -19.92
CA THR A 258 -37.83 18.02 -18.51
C THR A 258 -36.43 17.86 -17.91
N THR A 259 -35.72 18.99 -17.79
CA THR A 259 -34.40 19.04 -17.15
C THR A 259 -34.53 19.14 -15.64
N THR A 260 -34.29 18.04 -14.93
CA THR A 260 -34.18 18.07 -13.46
C THR A 260 -32.72 18.26 -13.05
N ARG A 261 -32.41 19.43 -12.49
CA ARG A 261 -31.08 19.74 -11.95
C ARG A 261 -31.00 19.24 -10.51
N ARG A 262 -30.35 18.09 -10.28
CA ARG A 262 -30.03 17.64 -8.93
C ARG A 262 -28.85 18.45 -8.39
N ALA A 263 -29.10 19.27 -7.35
CA ALA A 263 -28.03 19.92 -6.63
C ALA A 263 -27.17 18.87 -5.90
N SER A 264 -25.86 18.89 -6.11
CA SER A 264 -24.92 18.06 -5.36
C SER A 264 -24.84 18.54 -3.91
N ARG A 265 -25.00 17.61 -2.97
CA ARG A 265 -24.42 17.67 -1.63
C ARG A 265 -23.31 16.64 -1.54
#